data_AF-A0A7Z7YSD5-F1
#
_entry.id   AF-A0A7Z7YSD5-F1
#
_cell.length_a   1.000
_cell.length_b   1.000
_cell.length_c   1.000
_cell.angle_alpha   90.00
_cell.angle_beta   90.00
_cell.angle_gamma   90.00
#
_symmetry.space_group_name_H-M   'P 1'
#
loop_
_entity.id
_entity.type
_entity.pdbx_description
1 polymer ?
#
loop_
_entity_poly.entity_id
_entity_poly.type
_entity_poly.pdbx_seq_one_letter_code
_entity_poly.pdbx_strand_id
1 'polypeptide(L)' 'GFLRAGNTPFLCGVKDDRVDEVLSVIDNTCGNRDQLVSPITPMGGSADSYIPYPVEVEVGGATVFVMPIEAFHQF' A
#
# COMPACT_ATOMS: atom_id res chain seq x y z
N GLY A 1 3.03 -3.62 10.35
CA GLY A 1 1.80 -3.75 9.56
C GLY A 1 1.66 -5.17 9.06
N PHE A 2 0.40 -5.63 8.89
CA PHE A 2 -0.04 -7.00 8.63
C PHE A 2 0.86 -7.83 7.68
N LEU A 3 1.45 -7.22 6.65
CA LEU A 3 2.26 -7.93 5.64
C LEU A 3 3.77 -7.72 5.74
N ARG A 4 4.27 -6.86 6.64
CA ARG A 4 5.67 -6.39 6.62
C ARG A 4 6.14 -5.91 5.22
N ALA A 5 5.21 -5.63 4.32
CA ALA A 5 5.46 -5.01 3.02
C ALA A 5 5.77 -3.52 3.26
N GLY A 6 6.80 -3.01 2.60
CA GLY A 6 7.17 -1.60 2.68
C GLY A 6 6.02 -0.73 2.16
N ASN A 7 5.37 0.02 3.04
CA ASN A 7 4.44 1.07 2.66
C ASN A 7 5.15 2.42 2.71
N THR A 8 4.67 3.37 1.92
CA THR A 8 5.18 4.75 1.93
C THR A 8 4.03 5.67 2.31
N PRO A 9 4.00 6.19 3.55
CA PRO A 9 3.02 7.20 3.93
C PRO A 9 3.38 8.53 3.26
N PHE A 10 2.38 9.23 2.74
CA PHE A 10 2.50 10.59 2.21
C PHE A 10 1.66 11.56 3.06
N LEU A 11 2.17 12.77 3.24
CA LEU A 11 1.40 13.90 3.79
C LEU A 11 1.31 14.97 2.70
N CYS A 12 0.08 15.36 2.34
CA CYS A 12 -0.18 16.31 1.27
C CYS A 12 -1.10 17.43 1.78
N GLY A 13 -0.61 18.67 1.78
CA GLY A 13 -1.42 19.85 2.05
C GLY A 13 -1.97 20.42 0.74
N VAL A 14 -3.29 20.45 0.59
CA VAL A 14 -3.97 20.94 -0.61
C VAL A 14 -5.13 21.83 -0.23
N LYS A 15 -5.55 22.70 -1.16
CA LYS A 15 -6.75 23.50 -1.01
C LYS A 15 -8.00 22.62 -1.15
N ASP A 16 -9.07 22.98 -0.46
CA ASP A 16 -10.35 22.25 -0.43
C ASP A 16 -10.91 21.96 -1.85
N ASP A 17 -10.80 22.93 -2.75
CA ASP A 17 -11.27 22.84 -4.14
C ASP A 17 -10.47 21.84 -5.00
N ARG A 18 -9.33 21.35 -4.50
CA ARG A 18 -8.45 20.40 -5.19
C ARG A 18 -8.40 19.02 -4.53
N VAL A 19 -9.15 18.80 -3.45
CA VAL A 19 -9.17 17.51 -2.75
C VAL A 19 -9.60 16.40 -3.71
N ASP A 20 -10.68 16.61 -4.46
CA ASP A 20 -11.20 15.61 -5.41
C ASP A 20 -10.22 15.29 -6.55
N GLU A 21 -9.50 16.31 -7.04
CA GLU A 21 -8.44 16.15 -8.05
C GLU A 21 -7.35 15.21 -7.52
N VAL A 22 -6.90 15.43 -6.30
CA VAL A 22 -5.84 14.64 -5.65
C VAL A 22 -6.31 13.22 -5.39
N LEU A 23 -7.54 13.03 -4.91
CA LEU A 23 -8.13 11.71 -4.71
C LEU A 23 -8.22 10.94 -6.04
N SER A 24 -8.60 11.61 -7.14
CA SER A 24 -8.61 10.99 -8.46
C SER A 24 -7.21 10.58 -8.93
N VAL A 25 -6.19 11.40 -8.68
CA VAL A 25 -4.80 11.03 -9.00
C VAL A 25 -4.35 9.81 -8.20
N ILE A 26 -4.65 9.78 -6.89
CA ILE A 26 -4.31 8.65 -6.02
C ILE A 26 -5.01 7.38 -6.50
N ASP A 27 -6.31 7.44 -6.78
CA ASP A 27 -7.11 6.30 -7.27
C ASP A 27 -6.52 5.72 -8.59
N ASN A 28 -6.23 6.60 -9.55
CA ASN A 28 -5.64 6.21 -10.83
C ASN A 28 -4.22 5.65 -10.72
N THR A 29 -3.46 6.02 -9.68
CA THR A 29 -2.03 5.68 -9.55
C THR A 29 -1.81 4.49 -8.63
N CYS A 30 -2.63 4.35 -7.58
CA CYS A 30 -2.44 3.38 -6.51
C CYS A 30 -3.35 2.15 -6.65
N GLY A 31 -3.81 1.83 -7.86
CA GLY A 31 -4.68 0.69 -8.12
C GLY A 31 -4.14 -0.64 -7.57
N ASN A 32 -5.07 -1.51 -7.14
CA ASN A 32 -4.74 -2.80 -6.54
C ASN A 32 -3.88 -3.64 -7.49
N ARG A 33 -2.85 -4.25 -6.93
CA ARG A 33 -1.93 -5.11 -7.66
C ARG A 33 -1.96 -6.48 -7.00
N ASP A 34 -2.24 -7.50 -7.79
CA ASP A 34 -2.11 -8.88 -7.31
C ASP A 34 -0.63 -9.17 -7.12
N GLN A 35 -0.21 -9.40 -5.87
CA GLN A 35 1.17 -9.73 -5.56
C GLN A 35 1.24 -11.19 -5.14
N LEU A 36 1.91 -12.00 -5.97
CA LEU A 36 2.26 -13.36 -5.61
C LEU A 36 3.38 -13.31 -4.56
N VAL A 37 3.04 -13.59 -3.31
CA VAL A 37 4.06 -13.75 -2.26
C VAL A 37 4.63 -15.16 -2.39
N SER A 38 5.88 -15.26 -2.87
CA SER A 38 6.59 -16.54 -2.87
C SER A 38 6.96 -16.92 -1.43
N PRO A 39 6.59 -18.12 -0.96
CA PRO A 39 6.97 -18.57 0.36
C PRO A 39 8.49 -18.78 0.42
N ILE A 40 9.10 -18.38 1.54
CA ILE A 40 10.53 -18.55 1.79
C ILE A 40 10.78 -20.06 1.92
N THR A 41 11.53 -20.65 0.98
CA THR A 41 11.90 -22.07 1.07
C THR A 41 12.93 -22.22 2.20
N PRO A 42 12.69 -23.04 3.23
CA PRO A 42 13.73 -23.34 4.20
C PRO A 42 14.80 -24.14 3.47
N MET A 43 15.97 -23.55 3.18
CA MET A 43 17.14 -24.33 2.79
C MET A 43 17.63 -25.07 4.02
N GLY A 44 17.07 -26.26 4.26
CA GLY A 44 17.43 -27.05 5.43
C GLY A 44 16.62 -28.34 5.59
N GLY A 45 16.89 -29.34 4.74
CA GLY A 45 16.77 -30.75 5.12
C GLY A 45 15.44 -31.47 4.84
N SER A 46 15.59 -32.71 4.33
CA SER A 46 14.59 -33.78 4.17
C SER A 46 13.42 -33.57 3.21
N ALA A 47 13.63 -34.05 1.98
CA ALA A 47 12.84 -35.02 1.19
C ALA A 47 11.29 -35.12 1.21
N ASP A 48 10.55 -34.25 1.91
CA ASP A 48 9.11 -34.06 1.69
C ASP A 48 8.86 -32.55 1.60
N SER A 49 9.33 -31.98 0.49
CA SER A 49 9.19 -30.57 0.18
C SER A 49 7.71 -30.22 0.01
N TYR A 50 7.04 -29.80 1.09
CA TYR A 50 5.75 -29.13 1.02
C TYR A 50 5.94 -27.85 0.21
N ILE A 51 5.59 -27.90 -1.08
CA ILE A 51 5.59 -26.71 -1.96
C ILE A 51 4.40 -25.88 -1.50
N PRO A 52 4.61 -24.74 -0.81
CA PRO A 52 3.48 -23.94 -0.37
C PRO A 52 2.91 -23.26 -1.62
N TYR A 53 1.63 -23.49 -1.90
CA TYR A 53 0.97 -22.80 -3.01
C TYR A 53 1.02 -21.29 -2.76
N PRO A 54 1.35 -20.49 -3.78
CA PRO A 54 1.34 -19.04 -3.64
C PRO A 54 -0.06 -18.60 -3.20
N VAL A 55 -0.12 -17.88 -2.08
CA VAL A 55 -1.35 -17.24 -1.63
C VAL A 55 -1.40 -15.90 -2.35
N GLU A 56 -2.41 -15.71 -3.18
CA GLU A 56 -2.75 -14.39 -3.72
C GLU A 56 -3.21 -13.52 -2.57
N VAL A 57 -2.41 -12.51 -2.25
CA VAL A 57 -2.82 -11.41 -1.40
C VAL A 57 -2.99 -10.20 -2.30
N GLU A 58 -4.12 -9.53 -2.14
CA GLU A 58 -4.35 -8.23 -2.76
C GLU A 58 -3.46 -7.23 -2.02
N VAL A 59 -2.32 -6.88 -2.63
CA VAL A 59 -1.34 -5.95 -2.06
C VAL A 59 -1.33 -4.70 -2.93
N GLY A 60 -2.14 -3.73 -2.57
CA GLY A 60 -2.24 -2.48 -3.31
C GLY A 60 -3.32 -1.57 -2.73
N GLY A 61 -3.59 -0.47 -3.43
CA GLY A 61 -4.50 0.54 -2.95
C GLY A 61 -3.79 1.64 -2.16
N ALA A 62 -4.48 2.75 -1.99
CA ALA A 62 -4.10 3.81 -1.08
C ALA A 62 -5.17 3.96 0.00
N THR A 63 -4.76 3.88 1.27
CA THR A 63 -5.60 4.33 2.37
C THR A 63 -5.38 5.82 2.57
N VAL A 64 -6.41 6.64 2.33
CA VAL A 64 -6.32 8.10 2.39
C VAL A 64 -7.19 8.62 3.52
N PHE A 65 -6.63 9.51 4.34
CA PHE A 65 -7.36 10.25 5.36
C PHE A 65 -7.36 11.74 4.99
N VAL A 66 -8.54 12.35 4.87
CA VAL A 66 -8.69 13.80 4.65
C VAL A 66 -8.95 14.45 6.01
N MET A 67 -8.08 15.38 6.40
CA MET A 67 -8.17 16.07 7.69
C MET A 67 -8.32 17.59 7.47
N PRO A 68 -9.26 18.27 8.15
CA PRO A 68 -9.41 19.71 8.05
C PRO A 68 -8.18 20.42 8.66
N ILE A 69 -7.74 21.49 8.03
CA ILE A 69 -6.65 22.34 8.52
C ILE A 69 -7.26 23.62 9.10
N GLU A 70 -7.06 23.87 10.38
CA GLU A 70 -7.57 25.09 11.04
C GLU A 70 -6.77 26.35 10.63
N ALA A 71 -5.46 26.21 10.47
CA ALA A 71 -4.57 27.29 10.03
C ALA A 71 -3.40 26.75 9.21
N PHE A 72 -3.05 27.47 8.13
CA PHE A 72 -1.88 27.20 7.30
C PHE A 72 -0.99 28.44 7.27
N HIS A 73 0.31 28.24 7.54
CA HIS A 73 1.31 29.30 7.55
C HIS A 73 2.52 28.88 6.71
N GLN A 74 3.04 29.79 5.90
CA GLN A 74 4.29 29.64 5.16
C GLN A 74 5.16 30.86 5.46
N PHE A 75 6.39 30.64 5.94
CA PHE A 75 7.36 31.66 6.30
C PHE A 75 8.54 31.65 5.34
#